data_AF-A0A7K3GU14-F1
#
_entry.id   AF-A0A7K3GU14-F1
#
_cell.length_a   1.000
_cell.length_b   1.000
_cell.length_c   1.000
_cell.angle_alpha   90.00
_cell.angle_beta   90.00
_cell.angle_gamma   90.00
#
_symmetry.space_group_name_H-M   'P 1'
#
loop_
_entity.id
_entity.type
_entity.pdbx_description
1 polymer ?
#
loop_
_entity_poly.entity_id
_entity_poly.type
_entity_poly.pdbx_seq_one_letter_code
_entity_poly.pdbx_strand_id
1 'polypeptide(L)'
;AEAVDAELRRYAVAATRHRPQSERLTGRRTPQLLNAAYLVEDADRAAFTRALAGLTAEGRHPAVRADASGPWIPYSFARWDEEPDALPGQEVPA
;
A
#
# COMPACT_ATOMS: atom_id res chain seq x y z
N ALA A 1 -6.80 -9.80 -0.54
CA ALA A 1 -6.16 -8.46 -0.44
C ALA A 1 -6.27 -7.93 0.98
N GLU A 2 -7.48 -7.78 1.52
CA GLU A 2 -7.72 -7.24 2.87
C GLU A 2 -6.93 -7.96 3.98
N ALA A 3 -6.95 -9.29 4.01
CA ALA A 3 -6.20 -10.07 5.01
C ALA A 3 -4.67 -9.85 4.93
N VAL A 4 -4.13 -9.65 3.71
CA VAL A 4 -2.71 -9.37 3.49
C VAL A 4 -2.36 -7.97 4.01
N ASP A 5 -3.18 -6.96 3.69
CA ASP A 5 -2.96 -5.60 4.19
C ASP A 5 -3.08 -5.53 5.71
N ALA A 6 -4.09 -6.19 6.29
CA ALA A 6 -4.29 -6.25 7.73
C ALA A 6 -3.10 -6.87 8.46
N GLU A 7 -2.51 -7.95 7.92
CA GLU A 7 -1.35 -8.60 8.51
C GLU A 7 -0.10 -7.72 8.43
N LEU A 8 0.19 -7.15 7.25
CA LEU A 8 1.39 -6.34 7.04
C LEU A 8 1.36 -5.02 7.82
N ARG A 9 0.17 -4.43 8.03
CA ARG A 9 -0.01 -3.23 8.88
C ARG A 9 0.44 -3.41 10.31
N ARG A 10 0.48 -4.65 10.84
CA ARG A 10 0.92 -4.92 12.22
C ARG A 10 2.40 -4.61 12.46
N TYR A 11 3.17 -4.54 11.38
CA TYR A 11 4.61 -4.31 11.38
C TYR A 11 5.00 -2.95 10.80
N ALA A 12 4.01 -2.11 10.46
CA ALA A 12 4.22 -0.84 9.78
C ALA A 12 3.72 0.31 10.66
N VAL A 13 4.51 1.38 10.76
CA VAL A 13 4.11 2.61 11.47
C VAL A 13 3.14 3.47 10.65
N ALA A 14 3.14 3.29 9.33
CA ALA A 14 2.15 3.88 8.44
C ALA A 14 1.92 3.00 7.20
N ALA A 15 0.72 3.09 6.61
CA ALA A 15 0.38 2.38 5.38
C ALA A 15 -0.54 3.21 4.48
N THR A 16 -0.19 3.28 3.19
CA THR A 16 -0.97 3.99 2.16
C THR A 16 -1.39 3.01 1.08
N ARG A 17 -2.68 3.00 0.74
CA ARG A 17 -3.20 2.25 -0.41
C ARG A 17 -3.27 3.15 -1.63
N HIS A 18 -2.76 2.65 -2.75
CA HIS A 18 -2.79 3.30 -4.04
C HIS A 18 -3.83 2.65 -4.94
N ARG A 19 -4.21 3.34 -6.01
CA ARG A 19 -5.03 2.73 -7.06
C ARG A 19 -4.31 1.49 -7.61
N PRO A 20 -5.01 0.36 -7.78
CA PRO A 20 -4.45 -0.78 -8.49
C PRO A 20 -3.93 -0.38 -9.87
N GLN A 21 -2.72 -0.81 -10.20
CA GLN A 21 -2.10 -0.53 -11.47
C GLN A 21 -2.84 -1.27 -12.59
N SER A 22 -3.08 -0.59 -13.72
CA SER A 22 -3.79 -1.21 -14.83
C SER A 22 -2.94 -2.30 -15.49
N GLU A 23 -3.59 -3.37 -15.93
CA GLU A 23 -2.96 -4.48 -16.66
C GLU A 23 -2.19 -4.00 -17.91
N ARG A 24 -2.68 -2.94 -18.55
CA ARG A 24 -2.04 -2.30 -19.70
C ARG A 24 -0.68 -1.66 -19.36
N LEU A 25 -0.50 -1.19 -18.12
CA LEU A 25 0.76 -0.62 -17.63
C LEU A 25 1.74 -1.68 -17.13
N THR A 26 1.26 -2.83 -16.65
CA THR A 26 2.11 -3.91 -16.12
C THR A 26 2.50 -4.96 -17.17
N GLY A 27 1.80 -4.99 -18.31
CA GLY A 27 1.95 -6.03 -19.34
C GLY A 27 1.46 -7.41 -18.90
N ARG A 28 0.82 -7.51 -17.73
CA ARG A 28 0.32 -8.77 -17.16
C ARG A 28 -1.20 -8.84 -17.28
N ARG A 29 -1.72 -9.96 -17.77
CA ARG A 29 -3.17 -10.25 -17.84
C ARG A 29 -3.78 -10.66 -16.50
N THR A 30 -3.20 -10.19 -15.40
CA THR A 30 -3.63 -10.56 -14.05
C THR A 30 -3.93 -9.28 -13.29
N PRO A 31 -5.14 -9.11 -12.74
CA PRO A 31 -5.52 -7.89 -12.08
C PRO A 31 -4.72 -7.72 -10.79
N GLN A 32 -4.18 -6.52 -10.56
CA GLN A 32 -3.57 -6.20 -9.28
C GLN A 32 -4.69 -5.96 -8.25
N LEU A 33 -4.70 -6.74 -7.18
CA LEU A 33 -5.73 -6.64 -6.14
C LEU A 33 -5.37 -5.66 -5.02
N LEU A 34 -4.06 -5.42 -4.82
CA LEU A 34 -3.54 -4.54 -3.78
C LEU A 34 -2.29 -3.84 -4.31
N ASN A 35 -2.30 -2.51 -4.23
CA ASN A 35 -1.13 -1.65 -4.43
C ASN A 35 -0.97 -0.82 -3.16
N ALA A 36 0.03 -1.13 -2.34
CA ALA A 36 0.19 -0.48 -1.05
C ALA A 36 1.67 -0.20 -0.75
N ALA A 37 1.91 0.90 -0.06
CA ALA A 37 3.19 1.25 0.53
C ALA A 37 3.09 1.12 2.05
N TYR A 38 4.13 0.57 2.67
CA TYR A 38 4.26 0.43 4.12
C TYR A 38 5.51 1.16 4.57
N LEU A 39 5.38 2.02 5.58
CA LEU A 39 6.50 2.62 6.29
C LEU A 39 6.80 1.73 7.49
N VAL A 40 8.00 1.19 7.55
CA VAL A 40 8.42 0.19 8.55
C VAL A 40 9.66 0.74 9.23
N GLU A 41 9.67 0.72 10.56
CA GLU A 41 10.87 1.05 11.32
C GLU A 41 11.97 0.02 11.05
N ASP A 42 13.22 0.45 11.03
CA ASP A 42 14.34 -0.46 10.72
C ASP A 42 14.43 -1.64 11.70
N ALA A 43 14.01 -1.45 12.95
CA ALA A 43 13.93 -2.51 13.95
C ALA A 43 12.93 -3.63 13.56
N ASP A 44 11.82 -3.28 12.91
CA ASP A 44 10.74 -4.20 12.53
C ASP A 44 10.87 -4.73 11.10
N ARG A 45 11.83 -4.20 10.31
CA ARG A 45 12.09 -4.61 8.92
C ARG A 45 12.16 -6.13 8.76
N ALA A 46 12.91 -6.82 9.62
CA ALA A 46 13.07 -8.26 9.53
C ALA A 46 11.77 -9.02 9.83
N ALA A 47 10.96 -8.51 10.77
CA ALA A 47 9.65 -9.09 11.09
C ALA A 47 8.67 -8.90 9.93
N PHE A 48 8.63 -7.71 9.33
CA PHE A 48 7.83 -7.40 8.15
C PHE A 48 8.17 -8.33 6.98
N THR A 49 9.46 -8.50 6.64
CA THR A 49 9.87 -9.37 5.53
C THR A 49 9.52 -10.84 5.78
N ARG A 50 9.63 -11.32 7.03
CA ARG A 50 9.19 -12.68 7.40
C ARG A 50 7.69 -12.86 7.26
N ALA A 51 6.88 -11.89 7.70
CA ALA A 51 5.43 -11.93 7.54
C ALA A 51 5.04 -11.98 6.06
N LEU A 52 5.66 -11.13 5.23
CA LEU A 52 5.47 -11.14 3.78
C LEU A 52 5.82 -12.50 3.17
N ALA A 53 6.98 -13.06 3.50
CA ALA A 53 7.41 -14.38 3.01
C ALA A 53 6.44 -15.49 3.45
N GLY A 54 5.90 -15.40 4.68
CA GLY A 54 4.91 -16.34 5.18
C GLY A 54 3.54 -16.24 4.49
N LEU A 55 3.21 -15.08 3.91
CA LEU A 55 1.99 -14.89 3.12
C LEU A 55 2.17 -15.35 1.67
N THR A 56 3.40 -15.27 1.13
CA THR A 56 3.74 -15.70 -0.23
C THR A 56 4.23 -17.15 -0.32
N ALA A 57 4.46 -17.81 0.82
CA ALA A 57 4.82 -19.21 0.87
C ALA A 57 3.78 -20.08 0.16
N GLU A 58 4.27 -21.06 -0.61
CA GLU A 58 3.44 -21.96 -1.41
C GLU A 58 2.37 -22.63 -0.55
N GLY A 59 1.13 -22.63 -1.04
CA GLY A 59 0.00 -23.32 -0.42
C GLY A 59 -0.93 -22.47 0.46
N ARG A 60 -0.52 -21.29 0.94
CA ARG A 60 -1.44 -20.41 1.72
C ARG A 60 -2.46 -19.71 0.84
N HIS A 61 -2.02 -19.19 -0.30
CA HIS A 61 -2.87 -18.52 -1.28
C HIS A 61 -2.47 -18.90 -2.71
N PRO A 62 -2.80 -20.12 -3.18
CA PRO A 62 -2.31 -20.62 -4.48
C PRO A 62 -2.75 -19.78 -5.68
N ALA A 63 -3.82 -18.99 -5.54
CA ALA A 63 -4.34 -18.10 -6.58
C ALA A 63 -3.80 -16.65 -6.50
N VAL A 64 -2.99 -16.32 -5.48
CA VAL A 64 -2.53 -14.94 -5.24
C VAL A 64 -1.01 -14.90 -5.14
N ARG A 65 -0.42 -14.01 -5.92
CA ARG A 65 1.00 -13.66 -5.83
C ARG A 65 1.13 -12.30 -5.15
N ALA A 66 1.99 -12.22 -4.15
CA ALA A 66 2.42 -10.94 -3.58
C ALA A 66 3.91 -10.74 -3.91
N ASP A 67 4.24 -9.57 -4.44
CA ASP A 67 5.61 -9.12 -4.68
C ASP A 67 5.82 -7.84 -3.87
N ALA A 68 7.04 -7.63 -3.37
CA ALA A 68 7.44 -6.38 -2.74
C ALA A 68 8.72 -5.85 -3.37
N SER A 69 8.86 -4.53 -3.37
CA SER A 69 10.07 -3.83 -3.81
C SER A 69 10.51 -2.82 -2.75
N GLY A 70 11.80 -2.52 -2.73
CA GLY A 70 12.41 -1.56 -1.80
C GLY A 70 13.58 -2.15 -1.01
N PRO A 71 14.10 -1.42 -0.01
CA PRO A 71 13.61 -0.14 0.49
C PRO A 71 13.74 1.02 -0.51
N TRP A 72 12.81 1.97 -0.45
CA TRP A 72 12.80 3.20 -1.24
C TRP A 72 12.72 4.42 -0.32
N ILE A 73 13.07 5.60 -0.85
CA ILE A 73 12.76 6.88 -0.18
C ILE A 73 11.23 6.95 0.05
N PRO A 74 10.74 7.39 1.22
CA PRO A 74 9.34 7.26 1.62
C PRO A 74 8.42 8.32 1.00
N TYR A 75 8.47 8.50 -0.33
CA TYR A 75 7.66 9.49 -1.05
C TYR A 75 6.15 9.33 -0.84
N SER A 76 5.68 8.10 -0.61
CA SER A 76 4.25 7.84 -0.30
C SER A 76 3.78 8.43 1.03
N PHE A 77 4.71 8.86 1.88
CA PHE A 77 4.46 9.40 3.22
C PHE A 77 4.96 10.84 3.38
N ALA A 78 5.66 11.36 2.37
CA ALA A 78 6.19 12.72 2.36
C ALA A 78 5.15 13.71 1.82
N ARG A 79 3.96 13.76 2.44
CA ARG A 79 2.98 14.84 2.20
C ARG A 79 3.03 15.80 3.37
N TRP A 80 3.18 17.09 3.07
CA TRP A 80 2.81 18.16 3.99
C TRP A 80 1.29 18.13 4.07
N ASP A 81 0.69 18.31 5.24
CA ASP A 81 -0.77 18.47 5.36
C ASP A 81 -1.22 19.53 4.36
N GLU A 82 -1.85 19.10 3.26
CA GLU A 82 -2.61 20.01 2.41
C GLU A 82 -3.76 20.48 3.31
N GLU A 83 -3.68 21.73 3.74
CA GLU A 83 -4.79 22.45 4.34
C GLU A 83 -6.05 22.17 3.50
N PRO A 84 -7.17 21.73 4.11
CA PRO A 84 -8.32 21.26 3.36
C PRO A 84 -8.74 22.35 2.37
N ASP A 85 -8.82 21.96 1.10
CA ASP A 85 -9.32 22.74 -0.02
C ASP A 85 -10.62 23.46 0.39
N ALA A 86 -10.47 24.69 0.86
CA ALA A 86 -11.57 25.50 1.34
C ALA A 86 -12.21 26.19 0.13
N LEU A 87 -12.89 25.46 -0.75
CA LEU A 87 -13.86 26.06 -1.66
C LEU A 87 -15.02 25.12 -2.03
N PRO A 88 -16.06 25.00 -1.19
CA PRO A 88 -17.42 24.84 -1.67
C PRO A 88 -18.10 26.22 -1.74
N GLY A 89 -18.40 26.65 -2.97
CA GLY A 89 -19.49 27.57 -3.33
C GLY A 89 -19.76 28.75 -2.39
N GLN A 90 -19.13 29.90 -2.65
CA GLN A 90 -19.68 31.18 -2.23
C GLN A 90 -20.85 31.57 -3.15
N GLU A 91 -22.02 30.96 -2.93
CA GLU A 91 -23.28 31.66 -3.23
C GLU A 91 -23.44 32.73 -2.14
N VAL A 92 -23.41 33.99 -2.55
CA VAL A 92 -23.82 35.14 -1.73
C VAL A 92 -25.30 35.43 -2.02
N PRO A 93 -26.23 35.16 -1.08
CA PRO A 93 -27.54 35.80 -1.04
C PRO A 93 -27.44 37.06 -0.14
N ALA A 94 -28.12 38.18 -0.36
CA ALA A 94 -29.14 38.59 -1.33
C ALA A 94 -28.93 40.08 -1.67
#